data_AF-A0A3N5HEI2-F1
#
_entry.id   AF-A0A3N5HEI2-F1
#
_cell.length_a   1.000
_cell.length_b   1.000
_cell.length_c   1.000
_cell.angle_alpha   90.00
_cell.angle_beta   90.00
_cell.angle_gamma   90.00
#
_symmetry.space_group_name_H-M   'P 1'
#
loop_
_entity.id
_entity.type
_entity.pdbx_description
1 polymer ?
#
loop_
_entity_poly.entity_id
_entity_poly.type
_entity_poly.pdbx_seq_one_letter_code
_entity_poly.pdbx_strand_id
1 'polypeptide(L)'
;MASDLSTYLGNKIVRWLGGQAMPTAPATVYLALFDGDPKAAGVEVSADVNSAGRQAIVWTVPSAGTVNVMESSDDVDWGASEGDVDLDWVAVFDAASAGNRLASKALSSPQSILTGQQVLFSAGDLSFTIGT
;
A
#
# COMPACT_ATOMS: atom_id res chain seq x y z
N MET A 1 4.82 19.15 2.07
CA MET A 1 4.79 18.03 1.11
C MET A 1 4.87 16.75 1.93
N ALA A 2 3.75 16.06 2.12
CA ALA A 2 3.75 14.80 2.86
C ALA A 2 4.20 13.71 1.89
N SER A 3 5.32 13.05 2.18
CA SER A 3 5.75 11.89 1.40
C SER A 3 4.77 10.74 1.66
N ASP A 4 4.48 9.96 0.61
CA ASP A 4 3.69 8.72 0.73
C ASP A 4 4.36 7.71 1.68
N LEU A 5 5.65 7.89 1.94
CA LEU A 5 6.46 7.10 2.85
C LEU A 5 5.94 7.09 4.29
N SER A 6 6.09 5.94 4.95
CA SER A 6 5.87 5.84 6.39
C SER A 6 7.02 6.44 7.18
N THR A 7 6.75 6.85 8.42
CA THR A 7 7.78 7.27 9.38
C THR A 7 8.80 6.16 9.63
N TYR A 8 8.38 4.88 9.57
CA TYR A 8 9.28 3.74 9.72
C TYR A 8 10.36 3.73 8.61
N LEU A 9 9.94 3.76 7.34
CA LEU A 9 10.87 3.71 6.23
C LEU A 9 11.68 5.01 6.12
N GLY A 10 11.09 6.17 6.42
CA GLY A 10 11.81 7.44 6.54
C GLY A 10 12.95 7.38 7.55
N ASN A 11 12.72 6.83 8.74
CA ASN A 11 13.76 6.65 9.76
C ASN A 11 14.87 5.69 9.30
N LYS A 12 14.54 4.64 8.55
CA LYS A 12 15.55 3.72 8.00
C LYS A 12 16.44 4.42 6.97
N ILE A 13 15.85 5.21 6.07
CA ILE A 13 16.60 5.99 5.07
C ILE A 13 17.51 7.01 5.75
N VAL A 14 17.02 7.76 6.74
CA VAL A 14 17.84 8.74 7.47
C VAL A 14 19.02 8.06 8.18
N ARG A 15 18.80 6.90 8.80
CA ARG A 15 19.88 6.12 9.44
C ARG A 15 20.89 5.58 8.43
N TRP A 16 20.43 5.18 7.25
CA TRP A 16 21.29 4.72 6.17
C TRP A 16 22.19 5.84 5.64
N LEU A 17 21.63 7.04 5.43
CA LEU A 17 22.42 8.24 5.12
C LEU A 17 23.43 8.58 6.23
N GLY A 18 23.11 8.26 7.48
CA GLY A 18 24.00 8.36 8.64
C GLY A 18 25.05 7.23 8.75
N GLY A 19 25.19 6.35 7.75
CA GLY A 19 26.22 5.31 7.69
C GLY A 19 25.83 3.95 8.29
N GLN A 20 24.57 3.76 8.68
CA GLN A 20 24.05 2.44 9.07
C GLN A 20 23.68 1.61 7.84
N ALA A 21 23.63 0.28 7.94
CA ALA A 21 23.15 -0.55 6.85
C ALA A 21 21.63 -0.38 6.64
N MET A 22 21.19 -0.35 5.39
CA MET A 22 19.78 -0.45 5.04
C MET A 22 19.30 -1.90 5.32
N PRO A 23 18.08 -2.12 5.84
CA PRO A 23 17.54 -3.46 5.98
C PRO A 23 17.45 -4.17 4.62
N THR A 24 17.54 -5.49 4.64
CA THR A 24 17.24 -6.31 3.46
C THR A 24 15.85 -5.98 2.95
N ALA A 25 15.70 -5.83 1.64
CA ALA A 25 14.41 -5.58 1.02
C ALA A 25 13.43 -6.74 1.35
N PRO A 26 12.15 -6.44 1.65
CA PRO A 26 11.14 -7.48 1.80
C PRO A 26 11.05 -8.33 0.53
N ALA A 27 10.95 -9.65 0.67
CA ALA A 27 10.78 -10.56 -0.47
C ALA A 27 9.42 -10.39 -1.15
N THR A 28 8.42 -9.98 -0.38
CA THR A 28 7.06 -9.68 -0.84
C THR A 28 6.55 -8.50 -0.05
N VAL A 29 5.78 -7.64 -0.71
CA VAL A 29 5.04 -6.57 -0.08
C VAL A 29 3.56 -6.76 -0.33
N TYR A 30 2.75 -6.22 0.56
CA TYR A 30 1.32 -6.49 0.60
C TYR A 30 0.55 -5.17 0.57
N LEU A 31 -0.48 -5.11 -0.27
CA LEU A 31 -1.42 -4.00 -0.33
C LEU A 31 -2.53 -4.25 0.69
N ALA A 32 -2.83 -3.21 1.45
CA ALA A 32 -3.88 -3.18 2.47
C ALA A 32 -4.88 -2.06 2.15
N LEU A 33 -6.15 -2.31 2.47
CA LEU A 33 -7.28 -1.41 2.28
C LEU A 33 -7.61 -0.71 3.59
N PHE A 34 -7.92 0.59 3.55
CA PHE A 34 -8.18 1.40 4.74
C PHE A 34 -9.41 2.29 4.61
N ASP A 35 -10.14 2.41 5.72
CA ASP A 35 -11.09 3.48 6.02
C ASP A 35 -10.39 4.53 6.90
N GLY A 36 -10.14 5.70 6.33
CA GLY A 36 -9.38 6.80 6.89
C GLY A 36 -7.86 6.68 6.71
N ASP A 37 -7.14 7.76 7.00
CA ASP A 37 -5.69 7.81 6.83
C ASP A 37 -4.98 6.87 7.84
N PRO A 38 -4.22 5.85 7.38
CA PRO A 38 -3.46 4.96 8.25
C PRO A 38 -2.38 5.65 9.09
N LYS A 39 -2.00 6.90 8.77
CA LYS A 39 -1.13 7.76 9.59
C LYS A 39 -1.92 8.46 10.71
N ALA A 40 -3.23 8.65 10.55
CA ALA A 40 -4.12 9.34 11.47
C ALA A 40 -5.16 8.40 12.10
N ALA A 41 -4.77 7.15 12.38
CA ALA A 41 -5.59 6.12 13.02
C ALA A 41 -6.78 5.60 12.18
N GLY A 42 -6.67 5.63 10.84
CA GLY A 42 -7.55 4.87 9.96
C GLY A 42 -7.54 3.36 10.27
N VAL A 43 -8.65 2.70 9.94
CA VAL A 43 -8.91 1.29 10.23
C VAL A 43 -8.60 0.47 8.99
N GLU A 44 -7.85 -0.62 9.16
CA GLU A 44 -7.61 -1.56 8.07
C GLU A 44 -8.87 -2.41 7.84
N VAL A 45 -9.38 -2.41 6.61
CA VAL A 45 -10.60 -3.12 6.20
C VAL A 45 -10.31 -4.29 5.24
N SER A 46 -9.03 -4.62 5.01
CA SER A 46 -8.63 -5.70 4.08
C SER A 46 -9.31 -7.03 4.39
N ALA A 47 -9.43 -7.37 5.68
CA ALA A 47 -10.02 -8.63 6.16
C ALA A 47 -11.56 -8.63 6.13
N ASP A 48 -12.17 -7.45 6.13
CA ASP A 48 -13.62 -7.28 5.98
C ASP A 48 -14.05 -7.43 4.52
N VAL A 49 -13.18 -7.06 3.58
CA VAL A 49 -13.38 -7.30 2.13
C VAL A 49 -13.12 -8.76 1.76
N ASN A 50 -12.04 -9.36 2.28
CA ASN A 50 -11.72 -10.77 2.04
C ASN A 50 -10.99 -11.33 3.26
N SER A 51 -11.47 -12.45 3.81
CA SER A 51 -10.86 -13.13 4.95
C SER A 51 -9.37 -13.50 4.82
N ALA A 52 -8.82 -13.57 3.60
CA ALA A 52 -7.37 -13.70 3.37
C ALA A 52 -6.56 -12.45 3.78
N GLY A 53 -7.23 -11.30 3.94
CA GLY A 53 -6.65 -10.04 4.37
C GLY A 53 -5.93 -9.30 3.25
N ARG A 54 -4.68 -8.90 3.51
CA ARG A 54 -3.87 -8.12 2.57
C ARG A 54 -3.45 -8.98 1.38
N GLN A 55 -3.46 -8.39 0.19
CA GLN A 55 -3.03 -9.09 -1.03
C GLN A 55 -1.58 -8.77 -1.36
N ALA A 56 -0.86 -9.74 -1.90
CA ALA A 56 0.50 -9.49 -2.39
C ALA A 56 0.44 -8.53 -3.59
N ILE A 57 1.39 -7.61 -3.66
CA ILE A 57 1.53 -6.67 -4.77
C ILE A 57 2.95 -6.69 -5.31
N VAL A 58 3.06 -6.66 -6.63
CA VAL A 58 4.33 -6.57 -7.35
C VAL A 58 4.39 -5.19 -7.99
N TRP A 59 5.55 -4.56 -7.87
CA TRP A 59 5.82 -3.24 -8.43
C TRP A 59 6.67 -3.38 -9.68
N THR A 60 6.39 -2.55 -10.68
CA THR A 60 7.32 -2.37 -11.79
C THR A 60 8.65 -1.84 -11.26
N VAL A 61 9.76 -2.42 -11.72
CA VAL A 61 11.08 -1.87 -11.43
C VAL A 61 11.20 -0.58 -12.22
N PRO A 62 11.40 0.58 -11.58
CA PRO A 62 11.49 1.84 -12.30
C PRO A 62 12.68 1.81 -13.26
N SER A 63 12.45 2.17 -14.53
CA SER A 63 13.53 2.30 -15.51
C SER A 63 14.47 3.45 -15.13
N ALA A 64 15.75 3.35 -15.49
CA ALA A 64 16.72 4.42 -15.28
C ALA A 64 16.19 5.76 -15.83
N GLY A 65 15.94 6.73 -14.95
CA GLY A 65 15.39 8.06 -15.29
C GLY A 65 14.08 8.41 -14.59
N THR A 66 13.27 7.42 -14.20
CA THR A 66 12.03 7.62 -13.41
C THR A 66 12.25 7.08 -12.00
N VAL A 67 12.99 7.82 -11.17
CA VAL A 67 13.53 7.25 -9.92
C VAL A 67 12.54 7.29 -8.75
N ASN A 68 11.37 7.92 -8.94
CA ASN A 68 10.51 8.35 -7.84
C ASN A 68 9.11 7.74 -7.88
N VAL A 69 8.71 7.02 -8.94
CA VAL A 69 7.35 6.46 -9.06
C VAL A 69 7.45 4.94 -9.20
N MET A 70 6.65 4.23 -8.42
CA MET A 70 6.43 2.79 -8.56
C MET A 70 4.98 2.55 -8.94
N GLU A 71 4.74 1.73 -9.97
CA GLU A 71 3.40 1.37 -10.44
C GLU A 71 3.15 -0.12 -10.28
N SER A 72 1.92 -0.53 -9.96
CA SER A 72 1.55 -1.94 -9.86
C SER A 72 1.79 -2.65 -11.19
N SER A 73 2.52 -3.78 -11.18
CA SER A 73 2.80 -4.55 -12.40
C SER A 73 1.71 -5.55 -12.75
N ASP A 74 0.92 -5.96 -11.76
CA ASP A 74 -0.10 -6.99 -11.88
C ASP A 74 -1.41 -6.51 -11.23
N ASP A 75 -2.49 -7.16 -11.61
CA ASP A 75 -3.80 -6.97 -10.98
C ASP A 75 -3.75 -7.43 -9.52
N VAL A 76 -4.35 -6.65 -8.63
CA VAL A 76 -4.52 -7.01 -7.21
C VAL A 76 -6.00 -7.18 -6.94
N ASP A 77 -6.42 -8.44 -6.82
CA ASP A 77 -7.82 -8.84 -6.73
C ASP A 77 -8.17 -9.35 -5.33
N TRP A 78 -9.18 -8.75 -4.71
CA TRP A 78 -9.81 -9.23 -3.49
C TRP A 78 -11.07 -10.07 -3.77
N GLY A 79 -11.52 -10.12 -5.01
CA GLY A 79 -12.76 -10.77 -5.41
C GLY A 79 -13.99 -9.96 -5.02
N ALA A 80 -15.12 -10.66 -4.84
CA ALA A 80 -16.34 -10.06 -4.34
C ALA A 80 -16.24 -9.81 -2.83
N SER A 81 -16.54 -8.59 -2.38
CA SER A 81 -16.43 -8.18 -0.98
C SER A 81 -17.29 -9.07 -0.07
N GLU A 82 -16.71 -9.54 1.02
CA GLU A 82 -17.39 -10.33 2.06
C GLU A 82 -18.22 -9.47 3.03
N GLY A 83 -17.97 -8.15 3.07
CA GLY A 83 -18.66 -7.21 3.93
C GLY A 83 -18.84 -5.81 3.31
N ASP A 84 -19.57 -4.96 4.03
CA ASP A 84 -19.74 -3.55 3.68
C ASP A 84 -18.61 -2.72 4.30
N VAL A 85 -17.86 -1.99 3.48
CA VAL A 85 -16.71 -1.19 3.92
C VAL A 85 -16.65 0.14 3.20
N ASP A 86 -16.10 1.16 3.86
CA ASP A 86 -15.68 2.39 3.20
C ASP A 86 -14.18 2.32 2.89
N LEU A 87 -13.81 2.71 1.68
CA LEU A 87 -12.44 2.65 1.19
C LEU A 87 -12.01 3.99 0.61
N ASP A 88 -11.07 4.65 1.29
CA ASP A 88 -10.53 5.95 0.91
C ASP A 88 -8.99 6.00 0.93
N TRP A 89 -8.32 5.01 1.55
CA TRP A 89 -6.86 4.90 1.57
C TRP A 89 -6.38 3.48 1.24
N VAL A 90 -5.16 3.44 0.68
CA VAL A 90 -4.39 2.20 0.52
C VAL A 90 -3.03 2.33 1.19
N ALA A 91 -2.51 1.21 1.66
CA ALA A 91 -1.20 1.15 2.31
C ALA A 91 -0.41 -0.08 1.88
N VAL A 92 0.91 0.05 1.82
CA VAL A 92 1.83 -1.05 1.52
C VAL A 92 2.52 -1.49 2.80
N PHE A 93 2.54 -2.79 3.06
CA PHE A 93 3.17 -3.42 4.21
C PHE A 93 4.25 -4.42 3.80
N ASP A 94 5.23 -4.63 4.68
CA ASP A 94 6.29 -5.64 4.49
C ASP A 94 5.87 -7.08 4.87
N ALA A 95 4.63 -7.28 5.33
CA ALA A 95 4.11 -8.59 5.74
C ALA A 95 2.59 -8.70 5.50
N ALA A 96 2.12 -9.93 5.29
CA ALA A 96 0.71 -10.26 5.07
C ALA A 96 -0.20 -9.92 6.27
N SER A 97 0.37 -9.96 7.47
CA SER A 97 -0.29 -9.59 8.73
C SER A 97 0.71 -8.90 9.65
N ALA A 98 0.26 -7.93 10.45
CA ALA A 98 1.14 -7.07 11.26
C ALA A 98 2.19 -6.35 10.40
N GLY A 99 3.49 -6.48 10.72
CA GLY A 99 4.57 -5.86 9.96
C GLY A 99 4.64 -4.34 10.07
N ASN A 100 5.48 -3.74 9.24
CA ASN A 100 5.65 -2.31 9.15
C ASN A 100 5.00 -1.78 7.87
N ARG A 101 4.25 -0.69 8.02
CA ARG A 101 3.81 0.09 6.86
C ARG A 101 5.03 0.71 6.17
N LEU A 102 5.10 0.61 4.86
CA LEU A 102 6.15 1.19 4.02
C LEU A 102 5.69 2.49 3.38
N ALA A 103 4.47 2.51 2.84
CA ALA A 103 3.86 3.67 2.22
C ALA A 103 2.33 3.67 2.41
N SER A 104 1.69 4.83 2.26
CA SER A 104 0.23 4.97 2.18
C SER A 104 -0.17 6.16 1.33
N LYS A 105 -1.31 6.03 0.64
CA LYS A 105 -1.83 7.03 -0.29
C LYS A 105 -3.36 7.05 -0.24
N ALA A 106 -3.94 8.25 -0.33
CA ALA A 106 -5.38 8.42 -0.49
C ALA A 106 -5.80 8.03 -1.90
N LEU A 107 -6.94 7.38 -2.03
CA LEU A 107 -7.56 7.14 -3.33
C LEU A 107 -8.09 8.45 -3.91
N SER A 108 -7.99 8.60 -5.23
CA SER A 108 -8.52 9.79 -5.93
C SER A 108 -10.05 9.84 -5.90
N SER A 109 -10.69 8.68 -5.81
CA SER A 109 -12.12 8.52 -5.66
C SER A 109 -12.41 7.51 -4.56
N PRO A 110 -12.67 7.96 -3.32
CA PRO A 110 -13.17 7.09 -2.26
C PRO A 110 -14.44 6.36 -2.69
N GLN A 111 -14.62 5.12 -2.23
CA GLN A 111 -15.77 4.29 -2.58
C GLN A 111 -16.33 3.60 -1.32
N SER A 112 -17.66 3.58 -1.21
CA SER A 112 -18.36 2.67 -0.30
C SER A 112 -18.61 1.36 -1.04
N ILE A 113 -17.98 0.29 -0.59
CA ILE A 113 -18.06 -1.05 -1.17
C ILE A 113 -19.09 -1.83 -0.39
N LEU A 114 -20.10 -2.35 -1.09
CA LEU A 114 -21.11 -3.23 -0.52
C LEU A 114 -20.72 -4.69 -0.71
N THR A 115 -21.23 -5.54 0.17
CA THR A 115 -21.10 -6.99 0.10
C THR A 115 -21.46 -7.50 -1.31
N GLY A 116 -20.61 -8.34 -1.90
CA GLY A 116 -20.77 -8.88 -3.24
C GLY A 116 -20.24 -7.99 -4.38
N GLN A 117 -19.84 -6.75 -4.11
CA GLN A 117 -19.18 -5.91 -5.12
C GLN A 117 -17.73 -6.34 -5.32
N GLN A 118 -17.27 -6.33 -6.58
CA GLN A 118 -15.89 -6.70 -6.91
C GLN A 118 -14.91 -5.61 -6.48
N VAL A 119 -13.82 -6.02 -5.83
CA VAL A 119 -12.72 -5.16 -5.40
C VAL A 119 -11.46 -5.58 -6.13
N LEU A 120 -11.08 -4.79 -7.14
CA LEU A 120 -9.97 -5.05 -8.02
C LEU A 120 -9.21 -3.74 -8.29
N PHE A 121 -7.89 -3.80 -8.18
CA PHE A 121 -7.00 -2.78 -8.71
C PHE A 121 -6.25 -3.37 -9.91
N SER A 122 -6.42 -2.80 -11.09
CA SER A 122 -5.73 -3.32 -12.28
C SER A 122 -4.25 -2.95 -12.24
N ALA A 123 -3.44 -3.66 -13.01
CA ALA A 123 -2.07 -3.27 -13.26
C ALA A 123 -2.00 -1.80 -13.76
N GLY A 124 -1.13 -1.00 -13.15
CA GLY A 124 -0.96 0.43 -13.45
C GLY A 124 -1.93 1.39 -12.72
N ASP A 125 -3.01 0.90 -12.10
CA ASP A 125 -3.97 1.77 -11.39
C ASP A 125 -3.38 2.35 -10.09
N LEU A 126 -2.43 1.64 -9.49
CA LEU A 126 -1.77 2.05 -8.24
C LEU A 126 -0.38 2.57 -8.53
N SER A 127 -0.13 3.79 -8.06
CA SER A 127 1.19 4.41 -8.12
C SER A 127 1.55 5.08 -6.80
N PHE A 128 2.78 4.88 -6.35
CA PHE A 128 3.36 5.53 -5.17
C PHE A 128 4.53 6.41 -5.58
N THR A 129 4.59 7.64 -5.05
CA THR A 129 5.65 8.59 -5.39
C THR A 129 6.54 8.89 -4.18
N ILE A 130 7.85 8.71 -4.34
CA ILE A 130 8.88 9.00 -3.34
C ILE A 130 9.63 10.28 -3.75
N GLY A 131 9.34 11.38 -3.04
CA GLY A 131 9.98 12.67 -3.30
C GLY A 131 9.29 13.43 -4.45
N THR A 132 9.01 14.70 -4.20
CA THR A 132 8.50 15.68 -5.18
C THR A 132 9.64 16.51 -5.73
#